data_AF-A0A855SI58-F1
#
_entry.id   AF-A0A855SI58-F1
#
_cell.length_a   1.000
_cell.length_b   1.000
_cell.length_c   1.000
_cell.angle_alpha   90.00
_cell.angle_beta   90.00
_cell.angle_gamma   90.00
#
_symmetry.space_group_name_H-M   'P 1'
#
loop_
_entity.id
_entity.type
_entity.pdbx_description
1 polymer ?
#
loop_
_entity_poly.entity_id
_entity_poly.type
_entity_poly.pdbx_seq_one_letter_code
_entity_poly.pdbx_strand_id
1 'polypeptide(L)'
;MKKWSLLALASALLLGCGSNDAEDAIVETVGLDIDSLSSQQKQDYAQISTDINTLILYIAGQCFNAESERNPDMEITGFTCNIADHKDAVSQTQFSSISLNSGMLDINRSSQTEFKIQTKDNVKFHAASINDGTLNYRLVDDNAIQFIINETGTDSASFRGFFRDDKTVDVTYWTVESLATTPFDYDEDTNNQHSWLANGTAKITGKDDKTFDWRTSATGEVELPLTE
;
A
#
# COMPACT_ATOMS: atom_id res chain seq x y z
N MET A 1 -26.18 26.97 24.05
CA MET A 1 -26.62 25.62 23.60
C MET A 1 -26.21 25.47 22.14
N LYS A 2 -25.44 24.43 21.84
CA LYS A 2 -24.83 24.13 20.54
C LYS A 2 -25.90 23.91 19.47
N LYS A 3 -25.69 24.42 18.26
CA LYS A 3 -26.33 23.93 17.03
C LYS A 3 -25.22 23.44 16.12
N TRP A 4 -25.01 22.12 16.11
CA TRP A 4 -24.21 21.45 15.10
C TRP A 4 -25.11 21.19 13.90
N SER A 5 -24.81 21.87 12.79
CA SER A 5 -25.35 21.53 11.49
C SER A 5 -24.66 20.26 11.00
N LEU A 6 -25.37 19.12 11.11
CA LEU A 6 -25.04 17.92 10.36
C LEU A 6 -25.17 18.25 8.87
N LEU A 7 -24.04 18.27 8.15
CA LEU A 7 -24.09 18.06 6.71
C LEU A 7 -24.56 16.63 6.48
N ALA A 8 -25.76 16.52 5.91
CA ALA A 8 -26.27 15.29 5.36
C ALA A 8 -25.48 14.98 4.09
N LEU A 9 -24.64 13.94 4.11
CA LEU A 9 -24.26 13.25 2.89
C LEU A 9 -25.49 12.47 2.41
N ALA A 10 -26.22 13.07 1.49
CA ALA A 10 -27.29 12.43 0.76
C ALA A 10 -26.90 12.35 -0.71
N SER A 11 -26.43 11.17 -1.12
CA SER A 11 -26.69 10.66 -2.47
C SER A 11 -26.57 9.15 -2.45
N ALA A 12 -27.72 8.51 -2.66
CA ALA A 12 -27.92 7.08 -2.66
C ALA A 12 -27.45 6.44 -3.98
N LEU A 13 -26.73 5.32 -3.84
CA LEU A 13 -26.76 4.08 -4.61
C LEU A 13 -27.20 4.14 -6.09
N LEU A 14 -26.26 3.79 -6.97
CA LEU A 14 -26.55 2.85 -8.06
C LEU A 14 -25.75 1.57 -7.80
N LEU A 15 -26.48 0.47 -7.57
CA LEU A 15 -25.95 -0.89 -7.53
C LEU A 15 -25.48 -1.28 -8.94
N GLY A 16 -24.18 -1.37 -9.11
CA GLY A 16 -23.46 -2.08 -10.18
C GLY A 16 -22.14 -2.58 -9.57
N CYS A 17 -21.67 -3.74 -10.00
CA CYS A 17 -20.48 -4.49 -9.51
C CYS A 17 -19.46 -3.68 -8.70
N GLY A 18 -19.11 -4.17 -7.50
CA GLY A 18 -18.18 -3.56 -6.54
C GLY A 18 -16.87 -3.08 -7.16
N SER A 19 -16.90 -1.85 -7.62
CA SER A 19 -15.75 -1.09 -8.10
C SER A 19 -15.35 -0.09 -7.02
N ASN A 20 -14.06 0.24 -7.02
CA ASN A 20 -13.46 1.20 -6.10
C ASN A 20 -13.93 2.64 -6.33
N ASP A 21 -14.85 2.86 -7.27
CA ASP A 21 -15.40 4.15 -7.70
C ASP A 21 -15.92 5.00 -6.53
N ALA A 22 -16.45 4.37 -5.47
CA ALA A 22 -16.91 5.09 -4.29
C ALA A 22 -15.75 5.66 -3.46
N GLU A 23 -14.63 4.94 -3.35
CA GLU A 23 -13.44 5.43 -2.64
C GLU A 23 -12.64 6.40 -3.51
N ASP A 24 -12.58 6.16 -4.82
CA ASP A 24 -12.00 7.11 -5.78
C ASP A 24 -12.74 8.46 -5.73
N ALA A 25 -14.08 8.47 -5.71
CA ALA A 25 -14.87 9.69 -5.56
C ALA A 25 -14.63 10.42 -4.21
N ILE A 26 -14.30 9.69 -3.14
CA ILE A 26 -13.90 10.31 -1.87
C ILE A 26 -12.52 10.96 -2.02
N VAL A 27 -11.56 10.28 -2.63
CA VAL A 27 -10.22 10.83 -2.90
C VAL A 27 -10.31 12.10 -3.75
N GLU A 28 -11.15 12.11 -4.79
CA GLU A 28 -11.41 13.28 -5.62
C GLU A 28 -11.88 14.51 -4.81
N THR A 29 -12.68 14.31 -3.77
CA THR A 29 -13.38 15.42 -3.08
C THR A 29 -12.71 15.87 -1.78
N VAL A 30 -12.14 14.94 -1.01
CA VAL A 30 -11.55 15.18 0.32
C VAL A 30 -10.13 14.59 0.42
N GLY A 31 -9.43 14.52 -0.72
CA GLY A 31 -8.10 13.94 -0.79
C GLY A 31 -6.96 14.84 -0.30
N LEU A 32 -5.76 14.29 -0.36
CA LEU A 32 -4.50 15.00 -0.13
C LEU A 32 -4.35 16.15 -1.14
N ASP A 33 -4.11 17.37 -0.66
CA ASP A 33 -3.88 18.54 -1.51
C ASP A 33 -2.46 18.53 -2.09
N ILE A 34 -2.29 17.88 -3.24
CA ILE A 34 -0.99 17.67 -3.91
C ILE A 34 -0.31 18.98 -4.30
N ASP A 35 -1.07 20.01 -4.67
CA ASP A 35 -0.53 21.31 -5.10
C ASP A 35 0.04 22.09 -3.90
N SER A 36 -0.42 21.79 -2.68
CA SER A 36 0.11 22.37 -1.45
C SER A 36 1.41 21.71 -0.94
N LEU A 37 1.74 20.50 -1.43
CA LEU A 37 2.91 19.75 -0.96
C LEU A 37 4.21 20.28 -1.57
N SER A 38 5.21 20.49 -0.71
CA SER A 38 6.60 20.68 -1.16
C SER A 38 7.16 19.41 -1.81
N SER A 39 8.24 19.54 -2.58
CA SER A 39 8.91 18.37 -3.19
C SER A 39 9.37 17.35 -2.15
N GLN A 40 9.87 17.79 -0.99
CA GLN A 40 10.25 16.86 0.06
C GLN A 40 9.05 16.07 0.58
N GLN A 41 7.92 16.75 0.84
CA GLN A 41 6.71 16.06 1.28
C GLN A 41 6.21 15.06 0.23
N LYS A 42 6.23 15.43 -1.06
CA LYS A 42 5.88 14.50 -2.15
C LYS A 42 6.78 13.26 -2.13
N GLN A 43 8.08 13.44 -1.94
CA GLN A 43 9.04 12.34 -1.82
C GLN A 43 8.74 11.48 -0.58
N ASP A 44 8.43 12.08 0.56
CA ASP A 44 8.11 11.36 1.80
C ASP A 44 6.83 10.51 1.65
N TYR A 45 5.76 11.06 1.05
CA TYR A 45 4.52 10.31 0.76
C TYR A 45 4.76 9.14 -0.19
N ALA A 46 5.57 9.35 -1.23
CA ALA A 46 5.93 8.30 -2.18
C ALA A 46 6.80 7.22 -1.52
N GLN A 47 7.80 7.61 -0.71
CA GLN A 47 8.66 6.64 -0.01
C GLN A 47 7.85 5.79 0.97
N ILE A 48 6.96 6.40 1.76
CA ILE A 48 6.07 5.65 2.66
C ILE A 48 5.18 4.68 1.88
N SER A 49 4.69 5.09 0.71
CA SER A 49 3.85 4.22 -0.12
C SER A 49 4.61 3.00 -0.65
N THR A 50 5.86 3.16 -1.08
CA THR A 50 6.73 2.05 -1.49
C THR A 50 7.06 1.15 -0.29
N ASP A 51 7.46 1.75 0.83
CA ASP A 51 7.96 1.05 2.00
C ASP A 51 6.84 0.23 2.70
N ILE A 52 5.62 0.75 2.79
CA ILE A 52 4.49 -0.01 3.37
C ILE A 52 4.10 -1.22 2.50
N ASN A 53 4.13 -1.08 1.17
CA ASN A 53 3.86 -2.19 0.26
C ASN A 53 4.95 -3.26 0.36
N THR A 54 6.20 -2.83 0.49
CA THR A 54 7.34 -3.73 0.74
C THR A 54 7.15 -4.53 2.03
N LEU A 55 6.76 -3.88 3.13
CA LEU A 55 6.49 -4.56 4.41
C LEU A 55 5.36 -5.57 4.30
N ILE A 56 4.28 -5.22 3.60
CA ILE A 56 3.15 -6.13 3.39
C ILE A 56 3.59 -7.36 2.59
N LEU A 57 4.39 -7.18 1.54
CA LEU A 57 4.97 -8.28 0.76
C LEU A 57 5.84 -9.20 1.62
N TYR A 58 6.75 -8.63 2.40
CA TYR A 58 7.59 -9.40 3.30
C TYR A 58 6.76 -10.23 4.29
N ILE A 59 5.78 -9.60 4.95
CA ILE A 59 4.88 -10.27 5.90
C ILE A 59 4.06 -11.36 5.20
N ALA A 60 3.56 -11.10 3.99
CA ALA A 60 2.83 -12.09 3.21
C ALA A 60 3.71 -13.32 2.88
N GLY A 61 4.98 -13.11 2.54
CA GLY A 61 5.96 -14.17 2.33
C GLY A 61 6.23 -14.99 3.60
N GLN A 62 6.39 -14.33 4.75
CA GLN A 62 6.55 -15.03 6.04
C GLN A 62 5.33 -15.89 6.38
N CYS A 63 4.13 -15.35 6.20
CA CYS A 63 2.90 -16.11 6.41
C CYS A 63 2.75 -17.27 5.41
N PHE A 64 3.12 -17.07 4.14
CA PHE A 64 3.11 -18.14 3.14
C PHE A 64 4.04 -19.29 3.55
N ASN A 65 5.27 -18.97 3.98
CA ASN A 65 6.23 -19.98 4.45
C ASN A 65 5.65 -20.78 5.64
N ALA A 66 5.11 -20.09 6.64
CA ALA A 66 4.50 -20.72 7.81
C ALA A 66 3.30 -21.62 7.44
N GLU A 67 2.47 -21.20 6.49
CA GLU A 67 1.35 -22.02 6.02
C GLU A 67 1.80 -23.21 5.16
N SER A 68 2.88 -23.06 4.39
CA SER A 68 3.47 -24.14 3.60
C SER A 68 4.05 -25.25 4.47
N GLU A 69 4.61 -24.91 5.64
CA GLU A 69 5.11 -25.87 6.62
C GLU A 69 3.97 -26.68 7.28
N ARG A 70 2.81 -26.05 7.47
CA ARG A 70 1.61 -26.70 8.03
C ARG A 70 0.88 -27.56 7.00
N ASN A 71 0.95 -27.19 5.72
CA ASN A 71 0.22 -27.80 4.62
C ASN A 71 1.16 -28.06 3.41
N PRO A 72 2.04 -29.07 3.51
CA PRO A 72 3.14 -29.29 2.58
C PRO A 72 2.71 -29.65 1.15
N ASP A 73 1.50 -30.18 0.97
CA ASP A 73 0.95 -30.48 -0.35
C ASP A 73 0.50 -29.22 -1.12
N MET A 74 0.54 -28.05 -0.46
CA MET A 74 0.21 -26.73 -1.00
C MET A 74 -1.04 -26.73 -1.89
N GLU A 75 -2.14 -27.34 -1.46
CA GLU A 75 -3.45 -27.14 -2.10
C GLU A 75 -4.05 -25.76 -1.77
N ILE A 76 -3.35 -24.95 -0.97
CA ILE A 76 -3.83 -23.64 -0.53
C ILE A 76 -3.93 -22.69 -1.72
N THR A 77 -5.15 -22.26 -2.00
CA THR A 77 -5.47 -21.17 -2.94
C THR A 77 -5.65 -19.84 -2.22
N GLY A 78 -5.83 -19.84 -0.89
CA GLY A 78 -5.84 -18.61 -0.10
C GLY A 78 -5.83 -18.82 1.41
N PHE A 79 -5.33 -17.83 2.14
CA PHE A 79 -5.20 -17.83 3.60
C PHE A 79 -5.16 -16.40 4.15
N THR A 80 -5.46 -16.24 5.44
CA THR A 80 -5.37 -14.94 6.12
C THR A 80 -4.13 -14.84 6.99
N CYS A 81 -3.53 -13.66 7.01
CA CYS A 81 -2.28 -13.38 7.72
C CYS A 81 -2.46 -12.15 8.62
N ASN A 82 -2.24 -12.31 9.93
CA ASN A 82 -2.35 -11.21 10.88
C ASN A 82 -1.00 -10.49 10.99
N ILE A 83 -0.95 -9.22 10.62
CA ILE A 83 0.28 -8.41 10.63
C ILE A 83 0.88 -8.30 12.04
N ALA A 84 0.04 -8.30 13.08
CA ALA A 84 0.52 -8.18 14.46
C ALA A 84 1.40 -9.35 14.90
N ASP A 85 1.28 -10.51 14.24
CA ASP A 85 2.08 -11.70 14.53
C ASP A 85 3.49 -11.61 13.93
N HIS A 86 3.71 -10.66 13.00
CA HIS A 86 4.96 -10.45 12.26
C HIS A 86 5.58 -9.07 12.49
N LYS A 87 5.04 -8.26 13.40
CA LYS A 87 5.55 -6.90 13.71
C LYS A 87 6.99 -6.87 14.24
N ASP A 88 7.42 -7.98 14.84
CA ASP A 88 8.77 -8.16 15.39
C ASP A 88 9.68 -8.93 14.41
N ALA A 89 9.16 -9.34 13.24
CA ALA A 89 9.95 -9.96 12.18
C ALA A 89 10.88 -8.91 11.56
N VAL A 90 12.09 -9.34 11.20
CA VAL A 90 13.23 -8.41 11.13
C VAL A 90 13.36 -7.66 9.80
N SER A 91 12.35 -7.64 8.92
CA SER A 91 12.42 -6.74 7.77
C SER A 91 12.19 -5.30 8.19
N GLN A 92 13.22 -4.47 8.00
CA GLN A 92 13.15 -3.04 8.15
C GLN A 92 13.08 -2.39 6.77
N THR A 93 12.17 -1.43 6.59
CA THR A 93 12.18 -0.57 5.41
C THR A 93 13.46 0.27 5.41
N GLN A 94 14.14 0.34 4.26
CA GLN A 94 15.46 0.95 4.17
C GLN A 94 15.44 2.48 4.36
N PHE A 95 14.37 3.16 3.91
CA PHE A 95 14.35 4.63 3.82
C PHE A 95 13.40 5.31 4.79
N SER A 96 12.29 4.65 5.16
CA SER A 96 11.32 5.20 6.10
C SER A 96 11.27 4.45 7.43
N SER A 97 10.92 5.17 8.49
CA SER A 97 10.55 4.57 9.77
C SER A 97 9.03 4.36 9.81
N ILE A 98 8.59 3.11 9.62
CA ILE A 98 7.19 2.69 9.70
C ILE A 98 7.00 1.81 10.93
N SER A 99 5.99 2.13 11.75
CA SER A 99 5.57 1.27 12.86
C SER A 99 4.20 0.67 12.57
N LEU A 100 4.15 -0.65 12.40
CA LEU A 100 2.92 -1.39 12.18
C LEU A 100 2.16 -1.56 13.50
N ASN A 101 0.88 -1.17 13.51
CA ASN A 101 0.03 -1.28 14.69
C ASN A 101 -0.84 -2.54 14.66
N SER A 102 -1.53 -2.78 13.54
CA SER A 102 -2.44 -3.92 13.36
C SER A 102 -2.85 -4.06 11.90
N GLY A 103 -3.39 -5.20 11.52
CA GLY A 103 -4.02 -5.39 10.22
C GLY A 103 -4.18 -6.87 9.90
N MET A 104 -5.04 -7.19 8.95
CA MET A 104 -5.22 -8.56 8.50
C MET A 104 -5.18 -8.59 6.98
N LEU A 105 -4.26 -9.40 6.45
CA LEU A 105 -4.14 -9.65 5.03
C LEU A 105 -4.99 -10.86 4.64
N ASP A 106 -5.53 -10.82 3.43
CA ASP A 106 -6.07 -11.97 2.72
C ASP A 106 -5.17 -12.23 1.50
N ILE A 107 -4.52 -13.39 1.48
CA ILE A 107 -3.51 -13.74 0.49
C ILE A 107 -4.08 -14.86 -0.34
N ASN A 108 -4.27 -14.61 -1.63
CA ASN A 108 -4.80 -15.58 -2.58
C ASN A 108 -3.73 -15.90 -3.61
N ARG A 109 -3.55 -17.18 -3.90
CA ARG A 109 -2.58 -17.68 -4.87
C ARG A 109 -3.33 -18.17 -6.12
N SER A 110 -3.18 -17.45 -7.23
CA SER A 110 -3.82 -17.78 -8.51
C SER A 110 -3.05 -18.84 -9.30
N SER A 111 -1.73 -18.91 -9.13
CA SER A 111 -0.85 -19.90 -9.73
C SER A 111 0.34 -20.19 -8.82
N GLN A 112 1.25 -21.09 -9.19
CA GLN A 112 2.43 -21.37 -8.35
C GLN A 112 3.33 -20.14 -8.14
N THR A 113 3.29 -19.18 -9.05
CA THR A 113 4.14 -17.99 -9.04
C THR A 113 3.36 -16.70 -8.83
N GLU A 114 2.03 -16.70 -8.89
CA GLU A 114 1.21 -15.49 -8.82
C GLU A 114 0.38 -15.42 -7.56
N PHE A 115 0.49 -14.27 -6.88
CA PHE A 115 -0.16 -13.98 -5.61
C PHE A 115 -0.88 -12.64 -5.68
N LYS A 116 -2.12 -12.63 -5.18
CA LYS A 116 -2.92 -11.45 -4.94
C LYS A 116 -3.04 -11.24 -3.43
N ILE A 117 -2.54 -10.11 -2.94
CA ILE A 117 -2.55 -9.74 -1.53
C ILE A 117 -3.52 -8.58 -1.32
N GLN A 118 -4.48 -8.78 -0.43
CA GLN A 118 -5.52 -7.82 -0.09
C GLN A 118 -5.55 -7.59 1.43
N THR A 119 -6.25 -6.55 1.85
CA THR A 119 -6.55 -6.32 3.26
C THR A 119 -7.93 -6.85 3.56
N LYS A 120 -8.01 -7.80 4.50
CA LYS A 120 -9.26 -8.17 5.16
C LYS A 120 -9.66 -7.13 6.21
N ASP A 121 -8.67 -6.64 6.95
CA ASP A 121 -8.77 -5.48 7.83
C ASP A 121 -7.67 -4.49 7.46
N ASN A 122 -7.96 -3.18 7.53
CA ASN A 122 -7.00 -2.13 7.20
C ASN A 122 -5.66 -2.33 7.92
N VAL A 123 -4.56 -2.17 7.18
CA VAL A 123 -3.23 -2.07 7.76
C VAL A 123 -3.12 -0.70 8.44
N LYS A 124 -3.06 -0.70 9.77
CA LYS A 124 -2.87 0.49 10.59
C LYS A 124 -1.40 0.63 10.90
N PHE A 125 -0.85 1.80 10.64
CA PHE A 125 0.57 2.07 10.87
C PHE A 125 0.80 3.53 11.24
N HIS A 126 2.00 3.82 11.72
CA HIS A 126 2.48 5.16 12.00
C HIS A 126 3.72 5.45 11.16
N ALA A 127 3.79 6.67 10.61
CA ALA A 127 4.86 7.14 9.73
C ALA A 127 5.09 8.64 9.92
N ALA A 128 5.95 8.98 10.87
CA ALA A 128 6.15 10.37 11.34
C ALA A 128 6.60 11.36 10.25
N SER A 129 7.18 10.89 9.14
CA SER A 129 7.59 11.73 8.01
C SER A 129 6.40 12.41 7.32
N ILE A 130 5.23 11.78 7.30
CA ILE A 130 4.04 12.32 6.64
C ILE A 130 2.90 12.61 7.62
N ASN A 131 2.83 11.90 8.75
CA ASN A 131 1.76 12.05 9.73
C ASN A 131 2.19 11.57 11.13
N ASP A 132 1.88 12.32 12.18
CA ASP A 132 2.20 11.97 13.58
C ASP A 132 1.13 11.10 14.28
N GLY A 133 0.02 10.80 13.59
CA GLY A 133 -1.09 9.95 14.02
C GLY A 133 -1.05 8.54 13.41
N THR A 134 -2.22 7.92 13.28
CA THR A 134 -2.37 6.59 12.67
C THR A 134 -2.90 6.73 11.25
N LEU A 135 -2.19 6.09 10.31
CA LEU A 135 -2.60 5.92 8.93
C LEU A 135 -3.23 4.55 8.75
N ASN A 136 -4.20 4.48 7.85
CA ASN A 136 -4.82 3.24 7.43
C ASN A 136 -4.48 3.02 5.95
N TYR A 137 -4.03 1.83 5.60
CA TYR A 137 -3.85 1.38 4.23
C TYR A 137 -4.80 0.22 3.92
N ARG A 138 -5.44 0.28 2.76
CA ARG A 138 -6.49 -0.65 2.35
C ARG A 138 -6.27 -1.11 0.91
N LEU A 139 -6.45 -2.42 0.72
CA LEU A 139 -6.36 -3.15 -0.53
C LEU A 139 -7.61 -4.03 -0.66
N VAL A 140 -8.66 -3.56 -1.35
CA VAL A 140 -9.94 -4.27 -1.49
C VAL A 140 -10.37 -4.35 -2.95
N ASP A 141 -11.10 -5.41 -3.29
CA ASP A 141 -11.60 -5.73 -4.64
C ASP A 141 -10.48 -5.82 -5.67
N ASP A 142 -10.42 -4.90 -6.63
CA ASP A 142 -9.34 -4.86 -7.63
C ASP A 142 -8.07 -4.18 -7.11
N ASN A 143 -8.13 -3.52 -5.96
CA ASN A 143 -6.95 -3.02 -5.26
C ASN A 143 -6.29 -4.16 -4.51
N ALA A 144 -5.07 -4.44 -4.91
CA ALA A 144 -4.26 -5.48 -4.34
C ALA A 144 -2.80 -5.14 -4.59
N ILE A 145 -1.93 -5.82 -3.86
CA ILE A 145 -0.58 -6.06 -4.34
C ILE A 145 -0.64 -7.35 -5.16
N GLN A 146 -0.26 -7.27 -6.42
CA GLN A 146 -0.02 -8.44 -7.27
C GLN A 146 1.48 -8.72 -7.23
N PHE A 147 1.83 -9.91 -6.79
CA PHE A 147 3.22 -10.37 -6.68
C PHE A 147 3.44 -11.57 -7.60
N ILE A 148 4.53 -11.54 -8.36
CA ILE A 148 4.91 -12.58 -9.32
C ILE A 148 6.32 -13.05 -8.99
N ILE A 149 6.45 -14.32 -8.64
CA ILE A 149 7.74 -14.98 -8.50
C ILE A 149 8.31 -15.25 -9.88
N ASN A 150 9.50 -14.73 -10.16
CA ASN A 150 10.20 -14.93 -11.43
C ASN A 150 11.33 -15.95 -11.25
N GLU A 151 11.08 -17.20 -11.62
CA GLU A 151 12.03 -18.32 -11.44
C GLU A 151 13.42 -18.09 -12.07
N THR A 152 13.50 -17.24 -13.10
CA THR A 152 14.74 -16.95 -13.84
C THR A 152 15.18 -15.49 -13.75
N GLY A 153 14.57 -14.69 -12.87
CA GLY A 153 14.79 -13.25 -12.80
C GLY A 153 14.50 -12.69 -11.41
N THR A 154 14.23 -11.40 -11.36
CA THR A 154 13.83 -10.71 -10.12
C THR A 154 12.32 -10.78 -9.98
N ASP A 155 11.84 -11.13 -8.79
CA ASP A 155 10.41 -11.13 -8.49
C ASP A 155 9.81 -9.74 -8.70
N SER A 156 8.55 -9.67 -9.14
CA SER A 156 7.92 -8.39 -9.46
C SER A 156 6.66 -8.15 -8.67
N ALA A 157 6.40 -6.88 -8.38
CA ALA A 157 5.23 -6.41 -7.66
C ALA A 157 4.57 -5.24 -8.40
N SER A 158 3.23 -5.26 -8.43
CA SER A 158 2.42 -4.09 -8.76
C SER A 158 1.39 -3.90 -7.66
N PHE A 159 0.95 -2.67 -7.44
CA PHE A 159 0.00 -2.38 -6.38
C PHE A 159 -0.95 -1.26 -6.79
N ARG A 160 -2.17 -1.33 -6.27
CA ARG A 160 -3.08 -0.19 -6.15
C ARG A 160 -3.70 -0.25 -4.78
N GLY A 161 -3.76 0.87 -4.07
CA GLY A 161 -4.33 0.91 -2.72
C GLY A 161 -4.73 2.29 -2.26
N PHE A 162 -5.46 2.32 -1.16
CA PHE A 162 -6.09 3.50 -0.58
C PHE A 162 -5.51 3.79 0.78
N PHE A 163 -5.10 5.03 0.98
CA PHE A 163 -4.70 5.54 2.27
C PHE A 163 -5.75 6.46 2.85
N ARG A 164 -5.80 6.43 4.18
CA ARG A 164 -6.67 7.28 4.98
C ARG A 164 -5.94 7.74 6.25
N ASP A 165 -5.90 9.05 6.41
CA ASP A 165 -5.39 9.73 7.60
C ASP A 165 -6.54 10.20 8.49
N ASP A 166 -6.63 9.60 9.68
CA ASP A 166 -7.65 9.88 10.69
C ASP A 166 -7.19 10.88 11.78
N LYS A 167 -6.06 11.57 11.58
CA LYS A 167 -5.49 12.48 12.59
C LYS A 167 -6.45 13.61 12.98
N THR A 168 -7.21 14.13 12.03
CA THR A 168 -8.10 15.28 12.25
C THR A 168 -9.56 14.93 12.00
N VAL A 169 -10.46 15.85 12.37
CA VAL A 169 -11.89 15.73 12.02
C VAL A 169 -12.09 15.70 10.50
N ASP A 170 -11.21 16.40 9.78
CA ASP A 170 -11.14 16.39 8.33
C ASP A 170 -10.25 15.21 7.90
N VAL A 171 -10.88 14.07 7.66
CA VAL A 171 -10.20 12.85 7.21
C VAL A 171 -9.63 13.08 5.82
N THR A 172 -8.33 12.83 5.63
CA THR A 172 -7.64 13.01 4.35
C THR A 172 -7.39 11.65 3.69
N TYR A 173 -7.65 11.55 2.39
CA TYR A 173 -7.51 10.32 1.60
C TYR A 173 -6.54 10.49 0.43
N TRP A 174 -5.89 9.42 0.01
CA TRP A 174 -5.16 9.39 -1.27
C TRP A 174 -5.05 7.97 -1.78
N THR A 175 -4.88 7.83 -3.09
CA THR A 175 -4.54 6.54 -3.70
C THR A 175 -3.06 6.48 -4.02
N VAL A 176 -2.54 5.26 -4.09
CA VAL A 176 -1.24 4.96 -4.67
C VAL A 176 -1.44 3.86 -5.72
N GLU A 177 -0.82 3.98 -6.87
CA GLU A 177 -0.82 2.91 -7.86
C GLU A 177 0.50 2.84 -8.65
N SER A 178 0.99 1.61 -8.85
CA SER A 178 2.09 1.34 -9.77
C SER A 178 1.64 1.54 -11.22
N LEU A 179 2.48 2.15 -12.05
CA LEU A 179 2.20 2.30 -13.47
C LEU A 179 2.45 0.97 -14.20
N ALA A 180 1.44 0.49 -14.93
CA ALA A 180 1.43 -0.86 -15.53
C ALA A 180 2.62 -1.17 -16.46
N THR A 181 3.28 -0.16 -17.00
CA THR A 181 4.44 -0.32 -17.90
C THR A 181 5.74 -0.67 -17.18
N THR A 182 5.81 -0.47 -15.86
CA THR A 182 7.03 -0.65 -15.06
C THR A 182 6.65 -1.12 -13.65
N PRO A 183 6.32 -2.41 -13.46
CA PRO A 183 6.18 -2.98 -12.12
C PRO A 183 7.50 -2.84 -11.36
N PHE A 184 7.42 -2.95 -10.04
CA PHE A 184 8.58 -2.89 -9.18
C PHE A 184 9.27 -4.25 -9.11
N ASP A 185 10.59 -4.24 -9.07
CA ASP A 185 11.40 -5.38 -8.66
C ASP A 185 11.33 -5.50 -7.13
N TYR A 186 11.11 -6.70 -6.60
CA TYR A 186 11.21 -6.95 -5.17
C TYR A 186 12.56 -7.59 -4.85
N ASP A 187 13.29 -6.94 -3.95
CA ASP A 187 14.60 -7.41 -3.48
C ASP A 187 14.61 -7.51 -1.95
N GLU A 188 15.39 -8.48 -1.45
CA GLU A 188 15.64 -8.68 -0.03
C GLU A 188 17.13 -8.90 0.22
N ASP A 189 17.77 -8.00 0.98
CA ASP A 189 19.10 -8.22 1.54
C ASP A 189 18.99 -8.95 2.88
N THR A 190 19.09 -10.27 2.80
CA THR A 190 19.08 -11.16 3.97
C THR A 190 20.23 -10.93 4.96
N ASN A 191 21.31 -10.22 4.59
CA ASN A 191 22.40 -9.91 5.51
C ASN A 191 22.09 -8.73 6.41
N ASN A 192 21.46 -7.69 5.86
CA ASN A 192 21.10 -6.47 6.58
C ASN A 192 19.62 -6.43 7.00
N GLN A 193 18.85 -7.46 6.64
CA GLN A 193 17.44 -7.62 6.97
C GLN A 193 16.58 -6.45 6.43
N HIS A 194 16.93 -5.99 5.23
CA HIS A 194 16.18 -4.97 4.50
C HIS A 194 15.55 -5.59 3.26
N SER A 195 14.31 -5.21 2.98
CA SER A 195 13.66 -5.46 1.69
C SER A 195 13.25 -4.13 1.08
N TRP A 196 13.14 -4.07 -0.25
CA TRP A 196 12.70 -2.87 -0.96
C TRP A 196 12.05 -3.21 -2.30
N LEU A 197 11.29 -2.24 -2.81
CA LEU A 197 10.75 -2.24 -4.17
C LEU A 197 11.58 -1.30 -5.05
N ALA A 198 12.29 -1.83 -6.04
CA ALA A 198 13.22 -1.11 -6.91
C ALA A 198 12.70 -0.96 -8.35
N ASN A 199 13.32 -0.03 -9.10
CA ASN A 199 13.18 0.15 -10.55
C ASN A 199 11.75 0.31 -11.11
N GLY A 200 10.76 0.52 -10.25
CA GLY A 200 9.37 0.71 -10.65
C GLY A 200 8.99 2.18 -10.75
N THR A 201 7.82 2.43 -11.32
CA THR A 201 7.18 3.76 -11.28
C THR A 201 5.76 3.66 -10.77
N ALA A 202 5.32 4.72 -10.10
CA ALA A 202 4.01 4.79 -9.49
C ALA A 202 3.53 6.25 -9.43
N LYS A 203 2.25 6.42 -9.08
CA LYS A 203 1.63 7.72 -8.88
C LYS A 203 0.71 7.74 -7.67
N ILE A 204 0.56 8.93 -7.11
CA ILE A 204 -0.34 9.25 -6.00
C ILE A 204 -1.41 10.12 -6.61
N THR A 205 -2.66 9.81 -6.31
CA THR A 205 -3.78 10.67 -6.64
C THR A 205 -4.36 11.22 -5.35
N GLY A 206 -4.49 12.55 -5.29
CA GLY A 206 -5.11 13.26 -4.20
C GLY A 206 -6.40 13.93 -4.62
N LYS A 207 -6.71 15.03 -3.96
CA LYS A 207 -7.91 15.83 -4.22
C LYS A 207 -7.92 16.41 -5.64
N ASP A 208 -9.10 16.59 -6.21
CA ASP A 208 -9.34 17.24 -7.50
C ASP A 208 -8.56 16.55 -8.65
N ASP A 209 -8.39 15.22 -8.55
CA ASP A 209 -7.61 14.37 -9.47
C ASP A 209 -6.17 14.83 -9.67
N LYS A 210 -5.62 15.59 -8.71
CA LYS A 210 -4.23 16.01 -8.78
C LYS A 210 -3.33 14.81 -8.51
N THR A 211 -2.34 14.64 -9.38
CA THR A 211 -1.38 13.56 -9.28
C THR A 211 0.05 14.07 -9.23
N PHE A 212 0.93 13.23 -8.73
CA PHE A 212 2.34 13.28 -9.06
C PHE A 212 2.89 11.86 -9.17
N ASP A 213 3.84 11.69 -10.08
CA ASP A 213 4.49 10.42 -10.34
C ASP A 213 5.82 10.36 -9.59
N TRP A 214 6.32 9.15 -9.34
CA TRP A 214 7.68 8.90 -8.87
C TRP A 214 8.19 7.58 -9.41
N ARG A 215 9.49 7.37 -9.21
CA ARG A 215 10.17 6.10 -9.44
C ARG A 215 10.99 5.71 -8.23
N THR A 216 11.40 4.46 -8.17
CA THR A 216 12.46 4.04 -7.24
C THR A 216 13.76 3.78 -7.96
N SER A 217 14.87 4.08 -7.29
CA SER A 217 16.21 3.70 -7.72
C SER A 217 16.39 2.18 -7.64
N ALA A 218 17.55 1.68 -8.08
CA ALA A 218 17.90 0.26 -7.98
C ALA A 218 18.01 -0.25 -6.52
N THR A 219 18.07 0.65 -5.54
CA THR A 219 18.10 0.30 -4.11
C THR A 219 16.80 0.66 -3.40
N GLY A 220 15.75 1.05 -4.12
CA GLY A 220 14.44 1.38 -3.54
C GLY A 220 14.26 2.81 -3.02
N GLU A 221 15.23 3.71 -3.24
CA GLU A 221 15.09 5.12 -2.87
C GLU A 221 14.13 5.80 -3.84
N VAL A 222 13.15 6.54 -3.33
CA VAL A 222 12.21 7.28 -4.16
C VAL A 222 12.88 8.51 -4.76
N GLU A 223 12.73 8.63 -6.07
CA GLU A 223 13.13 9.78 -6.85
C GLU A 223 11.89 10.41 -7.48
N LEU A 224 11.67 11.69 -7.21
CA LEU A 224 10.67 12.45 -7.95
C LEU A 224 11.21 12.72 -9.36
N PRO A 225 10.37 12.68 -10.41
CA PRO A 225 10.77 13.07 -11.74
C PRO A 225 11.30 14.50 -11.67
N LEU A 226 12.51 14.69 -12.19
CA LEU A 226 13.05 16.01 -12.43
C LEU A 226 12.23 16.60 -13.59
N THR A 227 11.03 17.12 -13.29
CA THR A 227 10.14 17.95 -14.14
C THR A 227 10.28 17.78 -15.66
N GLU A 228 9.21 17.33 -16.33
CA GLU A 228 9.08 17.40 -17.80
C GLU A 228 9.46 18.75 -18.41
#